data_AF-A0A382SE91-F1
#
_entry.id   AF-A0A382SE91-F1
#
_cell.length_a   1.000
_cell.length_b   1.000
_cell.length_c   1.000
_cell.angle_alpha   90.00
_cell.angle_beta   90.00
_cell.angle_gamma   90.00
#
_symmetry.space_group_name_H-M   'P 1'
#
loop_
_entity.id
_entity.type
_entity.pdbx_description
1 polymer ?
#
loop_
_entity_poly.entity_id
_entity_poly.type
_entity_poly.pdbx_seq_one_letter_code
_entity_poly.pdbx_strand_id
1 'polypeptide(L)'
;MTRVDRRQWVIRFVVAALVLAGACGWNDQVSQTGSRQAEVRLLVPRVVAEHPHDPGAFTQGLELVNGLLVEGTGLYGSSTLRVVDRTSG
;
A
#
# COMPACT_ATOMS: atom_id res chain seq x y z
N MET A 1 41.90 -54.04 -26.05
CA MET A 1 41.70 -52.90 -26.97
C MET A 1 40.28 -52.96 -27.50
N THR A 2 39.29 -52.46 -26.75
CA THR A 2 37.87 -52.56 -27.14
C THR A 2 37.59 -51.59 -28.27
N ARG A 3 37.27 -52.12 -29.46
CA ARG A 3 36.90 -51.36 -30.66
C ARG A 3 35.63 -50.56 -30.34
N VAL A 4 35.78 -49.27 -30.05
CA VAL A 4 34.63 -48.40 -29.78
C VAL A 4 33.95 -48.12 -31.11
N ASP A 5 32.76 -48.69 -31.30
CA ASP A 5 31.99 -48.54 -32.52
C ASP A 5 31.61 -47.07 -32.76
N ARG A 6 31.64 -46.63 -34.03
CA ARG A 6 31.28 -45.26 -34.44
C ARG A 6 29.88 -44.85 -33.96
N ARG A 7 28.98 -45.82 -33.77
CA ARG A 7 27.63 -45.66 -33.20
C ARG A 7 27.67 -45.27 -31.71
N GLN A 8 28.63 -45.79 -30.94
CA GLN A 8 28.84 -45.44 -29.53
C GLN A 8 29.32 -43.99 -29.37
N TRP A 9 30.14 -43.50 -30.30
CA TRP A 9 30.58 -42.09 -30.34
C TRP A 9 29.41 -41.15 -30.65
N VAL A 10 28.57 -41.49 -31.63
CA VAL A 10 27.40 -40.69 -31.96
C VAL A 10 26.41 -40.63 -30.80
N ILE A 11 26.14 -41.76 -30.15
CA ILE A 11 25.23 -41.81 -28.98
C ILE A 11 25.79 -40.96 -27.83
N ARG A 12 27.08 -41.08 -27.52
CA ARG A 12 27.71 -40.28 -26.45
C ARG A 12 27.71 -38.78 -26.76
N PHE A 13 27.92 -38.38 -28.01
CA PHE A 13 27.83 -36.98 -28.43
C PHE A 13 26.41 -36.43 -28.34
N VAL A 14 25.41 -37.19 -28.79
CA VAL A 14 24.00 -36.77 -28.73
C VAL A 14 23.52 -36.64 -27.28
N VAL A 15 23.89 -37.58 -26.42
CA VAL A 15 23.56 -37.52 -24.99
C VAL A 15 24.25 -36.32 -24.31
N ALA A 16 25.54 -36.08 -24.60
CA ALA A 16 26.25 -34.92 -24.05
C ALA A 16 25.64 -33.58 -24.52
N ALA A 17 25.23 -33.48 -25.79
CA ALA A 17 24.59 -32.29 -26.35
C ALA A 17 23.20 -32.02 -25.73
N LEU A 18 22.41 -33.07 -25.49
CA LEU A 18 21.12 -32.96 -24.81
C LEU A 18 21.25 -32.51 -23.35
N VAL A 19 22.29 -32.97 -22.64
CA VAL A 19 22.57 -32.55 -21.25
C VAL A 19 23.01 -31.09 -21.18
N LEU A 20 23.83 -30.63 -22.14
CA LEU A 20 24.27 -29.22 -22.22
C LEU A 20 23.13 -28.25 -22.57
N ALA A 21 22.17 -28.66 -23.41
CA ALA A 21 21.02 -27.84 -23.77
C ALA A 21 20.03 -27.60 -22.60
N GLY A 22 20.04 -28.45 -21.57
CA GLY A 22 19.21 -28.29 -20.36
C GLY A 22 19.77 -27.27 -19.35
N ALA A 23 21.02 -26.84 -19.47
CA ALA A 23 21.67 -25.95 -18.50
C ALA A 23 21.45 -24.45 -18.77
N CYS A 24 20.92 -24.06 -19.92
CA CYS A 24 20.64 -22.65 -20.26
C CYS A 24 19.23 -22.20 -19.84
N GLY A 25 18.51 -23.01 -19.07
CA GLY A 25 17.12 -22.76 -18.67
C GLY A 25 16.95 -22.02 -17.34
N TRP A 26 17.97 -21.31 -16.82
CA TRP A 26 17.76 -20.43 -15.66
C TRP A 26 17.00 -19.18 -16.08
N ASN A 27 15.68 -19.31 -16.08
CA ASN A 27 14.77 -18.21 -16.24
C ASN A 27 14.68 -17.49 -14.89
N ASP A 28 15.52 -16.47 -14.66
CA ASP A 28 15.38 -15.55 -13.53
C ASP A 28 14.11 -14.70 -13.74
N GLN A 29 12.95 -15.29 -13.46
CA GLN A 29 11.72 -14.56 -13.28
C GLN A 29 11.80 -13.89 -11.91
N VAL A 30 12.58 -12.81 -11.82
CA VAL A 30 12.37 -11.80 -10.78
C VAL A 30 10.93 -11.36 -10.94
N SER A 31 10.06 -11.97 -10.14
CA SER A 31 8.68 -11.58 -10.01
C SER A 31 8.72 -10.15 -9.53
N GLN A 32 8.56 -9.21 -10.47
CA GLN A 32 8.22 -7.85 -10.17
C GLN A 32 6.86 -7.89 -9.49
N THR A 33 6.88 -8.17 -8.19
CA THR A 33 5.90 -7.68 -7.25
C THR A 33 6.18 -6.18 -7.08
N GLY A 34 6.25 -5.47 -8.22
CA GLY A 34 6.16 -4.02 -8.23
C GLY A 34 4.85 -3.72 -7.55
N SER A 35 4.94 -2.97 -6.46
CA SER A 35 3.77 -2.45 -5.78
C SER A 35 2.81 -1.93 -6.84
N ARG A 36 1.64 -2.56 -6.95
CA ARG A 36 0.52 -1.97 -7.67
C ARG A 36 0.23 -0.69 -6.89
N GLN A 37 0.86 0.42 -7.26
CA GLN A 37 0.63 1.70 -6.63
C GLN A 37 -0.85 1.97 -6.85
N ALA A 38 -1.64 1.78 -5.80
CA ALA A 38 -3.03 2.18 -5.80
C ALA A 38 -3.02 3.68 -6.09
N GLU A 39 -3.66 4.07 -7.20
CA GLU A 39 -3.77 5.45 -7.58
C GLU A 39 -4.47 6.21 -6.44
N VAL A 40 -3.80 7.25 -5.92
CA VAL A 40 -4.37 8.08 -4.85
C VAL A 40 -5.51 8.89 -5.45
N ARG A 41 -6.75 8.56 -5.09
CA ARG A 41 -7.93 9.28 -5.56
C ARG A 41 -8.04 10.64 -4.88
N LEU A 42 -8.07 11.71 -5.69
CA LEU A 42 -8.45 13.03 -5.20
C LEU A 42 -9.96 13.06 -4.89
N LEU A 43 -10.31 13.35 -3.64
CA LEU A 43 -11.68 13.60 -3.22
C LEU A 43 -11.89 15.10 -3.03
N VAL A 44 -13.01 15.62 -3.53
CA VAL A 44 -13.39 17.03 -3.36
C VAL A 44 -14.65 17.08 -2.49
N PRO A 45 -14.63 17.77 -1.35
CA PRO A 45 -15.82 17.90 -0.50
C PRO A 45 -16.85 18.83 -1.15
N ARG A 46 -18.13 18.55 -0.90
CA ARG A 46 -19.24 19.49 -1.16
C ARG A 46 -19.77 19.96 0.18
N VAL A 47 -19.86 21.27 0.36
CA VAL A 47 -20.51 21.85 1.55
C VAL A 47 -22.00 21.54 1.49
N VAL A 48 -22.50 20.87 2.52
CA VAL A 48 -23.93 20.49 2.65
C VAL A 48 -24.68 21.35 3.66
N ALA A 49 -23.97 21.90 4.65
CA ALA A 49 -24.45 22.81 5.67
C ALA A 49 -23.26 23.59 6.25
N GLU A 50 -23.54 24.78 6.77
CA GLU A 50 -22.60 25.59 7.55
C GLU A 50 -23.25 25.90 8.90
N HIS A 51 -22.47 25.82 9.96
CA HIS A 51 -22.92 26.08 11.33
C HIS A 51 -21.97 27.09 11.98
N PRO A 52 -22.45 27.95 12.89
CA PRO A 52 -21.57 28.84 13.63
C PRO A 52 -20.53 28.05 14.42
N HIS A 53 -19.36 28.65 14.60
CA HIS A 53 -18.29 28.15 15.47
C HIS A 53 -17.71 29.32 16.23
N ASP A 54 -17.36 29.11 17.49
CA ASP A 54 -16.70 30.11 18.33
C ASP A 54 -15.26 30.36 17.84
N PRO A 55 -14.96 31.53 17.26
CA PRO A 55 -13.63 31.81 16.71
C PRO A 55 -12.53 31.90 17.79
N GLY A 56 -12.90 32.01 19.07
CA GLY A 56 -11.97 31.95 20.19
C GLY A 56 -11.56 30.52 20.59
N ALA A 57 -12.28 29.49 20.11
CA ALA A 57 -11.98 28.10 20.41
C ALA A 57 -10.84 27.59 19.52
N PHE A 58 -9.64 27.46 20.08
CA PHE A 58 -8.49 26.87 19.36
C PHE A 58 -8.63 25.35 19.28
N THR A 59 -9.44 24.83 18.36
CA THR A 59 -9.80 23.41 18.25
C THR A 59 -8.56 22.52 18.09
N GLN A 60 -8.44 21.51 18.96
CA GLN A 60 -7.39 20.48 18.96
C GLN A 60 -7.97 19.06 18.95
N GLY A 61 -9.29 18.92 19.12
CA GLY A 61 -10.02 17.66 18.99
C GLY A 61 -11.50 17.94 18.77
N LEU A 62 -12.15 17.12 17.95
CA LEU A 62 -13.58 17.25 17.64
C LEU A 62 -14.19 15.86 17.40
N GLU A 63 -15.24 15.53 18.13
CA GLU A 63 -15.92 14.23 18.01
C GLU A 63 -17.44 14.40 18.02
N LEU A 64 -18.13 13.60 17.21
CA LEU A 64 -19.58 13.46 17.25
C LEU A 64 -19.92 12.08 17.83
N VAL A 65 -20.40 12.05 19.06
CA VAL A 65 -20.73 10.81 19.78
C VAL A 65 -22.15 10.90 20.32
N ASN A 66 -22.99 9.92 19.95
CA ASN A 66 -24.40 9.85 20.38
C ASN A 66 -25.20 11.15 20.13
N GLY A 67 -24.86 11.88 19.05
CA GLY A 67 -25.49 13.14 18.69
C GLY A 67 -24.90 14.39 19.37
N LEU A 68 -23.99 14.24 20.32
CA LEU A 68 -23.29 15.33 20.99
C LEU A 68 -22.02 15.70 20.21
N LEU A 69 -21.81 17.00 19.98
CA LEU A 69 -20.55 17.51 19.47
C LEU A 69 -19.64 17.85 20.66
N VAL A 70 -18.54 17.11 20.80
CA VAL A 70 -17.54 17.32 21.84
C VAL A 70 -16.32 17.96 21.21
N GLU A 71 -15.84 19.05 21.79
CA GLU A 71 -14.70 19.81 21.32
C GLU A 71 -13.64 19.95 22.41
N GLY A 72 -12.40 19.63 22.06
CA GLY A 72 -11.22 19.98 22.86
C GLY A 72 -10.58 21.25 22.32
N THR A 73 -10.34 22.22 23.19
CA THR A 73 -9.63 23.46 22.84
C THR A 73 -8.21 23.46 23.39
N GLY A 74 -7.29 24.10 22.67
CA GLY A 74 -5.92 24.35 23.10
C GLY A 74 -5.76 25.73 23.74
N LEU A 75 -4.54 26.27 23.60
CA LEU A 75 -3.95 27.39 24.34
C LEU A 75 -3.32 26.97 25.67
N TYR A 76 -2.03 27.31 25.84
CA TYR A 76 -1.26 26.91 27.01
C TYR A 76 -1.89 27.46 28.30
N GLY A 77 -2.19 26.58 29.25
CA GLY A 77 -2.85 26.92 30.51
C GLY A 77 -4.34 27.30 30.39
N SER A 78 -4.94 27.19 29.19
CA SER A 78 -6.35 27.54 28.93
C SER A 78 -7.09 26.47 28.11
N SER A 79 -6.54 25.26 27.99
CA SER A 79 -7.20 24.14 27.31
C SER A 79 -8.49 23.74 28.03
N THR A 80 -9.53 23.41 27.27
CA THR A 80 -10.83 22.98 27.81
C THR A 80 -11.38 21.78 27.03
N LEU A 81 -12.36 21.09 27.64
CA LEU A 81 -13.22 20.12 26.97
C LEU A 81 -14.67 20.59 27.13
N ARG A 82 -15.40 20.72 26.02
CA ARG A 82 -16.76 21.28 26.02
C ARG A 82 -17.71 20.47 25.14
N VAL A 83 -18.98 20.43 25.53
CA VAL A 83 -20.07 19.97 24.68
C VAL A 83 -20.65 21.22 24.00
N VAL A 84 -20.77 21.16 22.68
CA VAL A 84 -21.20 22.28 21.84
C VAL A 84 -22.54 21.95 21.20
N ASP A 85 -23.45 22.93 21.17
CA ASP A 85 -24.66 22.80 20.37
C ASP A 85 -24.32 22.97 18.87
N ARG A 86 -24.73 22.00 18.05
CA ARG A 86 -24.34 21.95 16.64
C ARG A 86 -24.98 23.05 15.79
N THR A 87 -26.10 23.61 16.26
CA THR A 87 -26.85 24.62 15.53
C THR A 87 -26.37 26.02 15.89
N SER A 88 -26.02 26.28 17.15
CA SER A 88 -25.60 27.60 17.60
C SER A 88 -24.08 27.80 17.70
N GLY A 89 -23.29 26.73 17.80
CA GLY A 89 -21.85 26.80 18.03
C GLY A 89 -21.45 27.15 19.46
#